data_AF-Q5BVN8-F1
#
_entry.id   AF-Q5BVN8-F1
#
_cell.length_a   1.000
_cell.length_b   1.000
_cell.length_c   1.000
_cell.angle_alpha   90.00
_cell.angle_beta   90.00
_cell.angle_gamma   90.00
#
_symmetry.space_group_name_H-M   'P 1'
#
loop_
_entity.id
_entity.type
_entity.pdbx_description
1 polymer ?
#
loop_
_entity_poly.entity_id
_entity_poly.type
_entity_poly.pdbx_seq_one_letter_code
_entity_poly.pdbx_strand_id
1 'polypeptide(L)'
;MDLIETNTFYIIINGSQALYCDRLNGKLTVRHASDIINEWNPICLGKVDGVIGKIRYHADSDWRLFLISGSKPVGILPDGLEVRRISRITVLVLNTSPTVDLNLTPCTRSHPEIPKKVSKPTVQDIPQRPFMKLMQRNVISTDTRNPRWRILKRREKYEQRVEEELINMLQSEDDSYFYFLPVVGDLL
;
A
#
# COMPACT_ATOMS: atom_id res chain seq x y z
N MET A 1 8.98 8.99 -3.56
CA MET A 1 9.17 8.73 -2.12
C MET A 1 9.49 7.26 -1.93
N ASP A 2 10.27 6.88 -0.92
CA ASP A 2 10.61 5.47 -0.66
C ASP A 2 9.71 4.93 0.46
N LEU A 3 9.14 3.73 0.27
CA LEU A 3 8.31 3.03 1.24
C LEU A 3 9.13 1.96 1.96
N ILE A 4 9.17 2.04 3.28
CA ILE A 4 9.85 1.10 4.16
C ILE A 4 8.84 0.44 5.09
N GLU A 5 8.94 -0.86 5.24
CA GLU A 5 8.23 -1.62 6.26
C GLU A 5 9.15 -1.89 7.44
N THR A 6 8.64 -1.70 8.66
CA THR A 6 9.24 -2.19 9.89
C THR A 6 8.20 -3.04 10.63
N ASN A 7 8.59 -3.66 11.75
CA ASN A 7 7.63 -4.43 12.55
C ASN A 7 6.47 -3.58 13.10
N THR A 8 6.70 -2.29 13.32
CA THR A 8 5.80 -1.35 14.01
C THR A 8 5.21 -0.30 13.08
N PHE A 9 5.91 0.08 12.02
CA PHE A 9 5.54 1.18 11.14
C PHE A 9 5.63 0.82 9.66
N TYR A 10 4.76 1.44 8.87
CA TYR A 10 5.08 1.76 7.47
C TYR A 10 5.63 3.18 7.42
N ILE A 11 6.77 3.36 6.77
CA ILE A 11 7.50 4.63 6.75
C ILE A 11 7.64 5.09 5.31
N ILE A 12 7.15 6.29 5.00
CA ILE A 12 7.31 6.93 3.68
C ILE A 12 8.34 8.04 3.79
N ILE A 13 9.50 7.86 3.15
CA ILE A 13 10.59 8.84 3.14
C ILE A 13 10.46 9.78 1.95
N ASN A 14 10.50 11.09 2.24
CA ASN A 14 10.63 12.14 1.25
C ASN A 14 11.73 13.13 1.64
N GLY A 15 12.90 13.04 0.99
CA GLY A 15 14.04 13.90 1.33
C GLY A 15 14.53 13.67 2.76
N SER A 16 14.55 14.73 3.58
CA SER A 16 14.94 14.72 5.00
C SER A 16 13.78 14.35 5.95
N GLN A 17 12.55 14.29 5.45
CA GLN A 17 11.37 13.99 6.25
C GLN A 17 10.85 12.57 5.97
N ALA A 18 10.23 11.99 6.98
CA ALA A 18 9.60 10.68 6.88
C ALA A 18 8.24 10.68 7.59
N LEU A 19 7.24 10.12 6.93
CA LEU A 19 5.90 9.89 7.49
C LEU A 19 5.84 8.47 8.06
N TYR A 20 5.73 8.37 9.38
CA TYR A 20 5.58 7.12 10.11
C TYR A 20 4.10 6.82 10.29
N CYS A 21 3.69 5.64 9.86
CA CYS A 21 2.33 5.12 9.94
C CYS A 21 2.34 3.89 10.84
N ASP A 22 1.80 4.04 12.05
CA ASP A 22 1.72 2.98 13.05
C ASP A 22 0.82 1.84 12.56
N ARG A 23 1.37 0.62 12.52
CA ARG A 23 0.70 -0.57 12.00
C ARG A 23 -0.39 -1.10 12.92
N LEU A 24 -0.48 -0.66 14.17
CA LEU A 24 -1.45 -1.14 15.16
C LEU A 24 -2.61 -0.17 15.33
N ASN A 25 -2.32 1.11 15.53
CA ASN A 25 -3.34 2.12 15.83
C ASN A 25 -3.63 3.07 14.64
N GLY A 26 -2.83 3.01 13.57
CA GLY A 26 -2.97 3.86 12.39
C GLY A 26 -2.60 5.32 12.62
N LYS A 27 -1.87 5.66 13.69
CA LYS A 27 -1.40 7.02 13.96
C LYS A 27 -0.34 7.41 12.93
N LEU A 28 -0.48 8.63 12.43
CA LEU A 28 0.49 9.25 11.52
C LEU A 28 1.35 10.24 12.30
N THR A 29 2.66 10.12 12.18
CA THR A 29 3.62 11.08 12.76
C THR A 29 4.71 11.42 11.76
N VAL A 30 5.06 12.70 11.66
CA VAL A 30 6.19 13.14 10.85
C VAL A 30 7.45 13.13 11.73
N ARG A 31 8.53 12.56 11.21
CA ARG A 31 9.85 12.49 11.86
C ARG A 31 10.95 12.74 10.85
N HIS A 32 12.19 12.82 11.33
CA HIS A 32 13.34 12.98 10.44
C HIS A 32 13.69 11.62 9.80
N ALA A 33 14.17 11.63 8.56
CA ALA A 33 14.49 10.41 7.83
C ALA A 33 15.64 9.60 8.47
N SER A 34 16.52 10.25 9.24
CA SER A 34 17.60 9.58 9.99
C SER A 34 17.09 8.66 11.09
N ASP A 35 15.88 8.89 11.60
CA ASP A 35 15.35 8.16 12.75
C ASP A 35 15.05 6.69 12.43
N ILE A 36 15.02 6.34 11.13
CA ILE A 36 14.85 4.97 10.63
C ILE A 36 15.92 4.01 11.12
N ILE A 37 17.15 4.49 11.37
CA ILE A 37 18.24 3.65 11.87
C ILE A 37 17.89 3.03 13.23
N ASN A 38 17.01 3.69 14.00
CA ASN A 38 16.57 3.21 15.30
C ASN A 38 15.39 2.23 15.20
N GLU A 39 14.83 2.02 14.01
CA GLU A 39 13.67 1.14 13.82
C GLU A 39 14.10 -0.31 13.61
N TRP A 40 13.30 -1.22 14.17
CA TRP A 40 13.63 -2.64 14.13
C TRP A 40 13.20 -3.30 12.82
N ASN A 41 14.16 -3.98 12.17
CA ASN A 41 13.95 -4.76 10.94
C ASN A 41 13.33 -3.96 9.78
N PRO A 42 13.97 -2.85 9.34
CA PRO A 42 13.48 -2.09 8.21
C PRO A 42 13.69 -2.85 6.89
N ILE A 43 12.69 -2.83 6.01
CA ILE A 43 12.72 -3.46 4.69
C ILE A 43 12.22 -2.45 3.64
N CYS A 44 13.02 -2.12 2.63
CA CYS A 44 12.57 -1.27 1.52
C CYS A 44 11.59 -2.07 0.64
N LEU A 45 10.33 -1.62 0.57
CA LEU A 45 9.29 -2.21 -0.26
C LEU A 45 9.30 -1.67 -1.70
N GLY A 46 9.84 -0.47 -1.92
CA GLY A 46 9.94 0.18 -3.23
C GLY A 46 9.58 1.66 -3.19
N LYS A 47 9.28 2.24 -4.34
CA LYS A 47 8.88 3.64 -4.47
C LYS A 47 7.38 3.81 -4.58
N VAL A 48 6.93 4.93 -4.04
CA VAL A 48 5.58 5.49 -4.22
C VAL A 48 5.68 6.95 -4.62
N ASP A 49 4.72 7.40 -5.43
CA ASP A 49 4.62 8.77 -5.93
C ASP A 49 3.96 9.69 -4.92
N GLY A 50 3.11 9.17 -4.02
CA GLY A 50 2.36 9.98 -3.08
C GLY A 50 1.57 9.17 -2.04
N VAL A 51 1.07 9.88 -1.04
CA VAL A 51 0.16 9.36 0.00
C VAL A 51 -1.19 10.04 -0.21
N ILE A 52 -2.25 9.25 -0.40
CA ILE A 52 -3.62 9.79 -0.52
C ILE A 52 -4.18 10.03 0.89
N GLY A 53 -4.00 9.06 1.78
CA GLY A 53 -4.46 9.14 3.16
C GLY A 53 -4.70 7.77 3.77
N LYS A 54 -5.31 7.77 4.95
CA LYS A 54 -5.73 6.55 5.65
C LYS A 54 -7.23 6.51 5.82
N ILE A 55 -7.83 5.34 5.67
CA ILE A 55 -9.27 5.12 5.74
C ILE A 55 -9.53 3.92 6.63
N ARG A 56 -10.64 3.97 7.37
CA ARG A 56 -11.15 2.85 8.15
C ARG A 56 -12.64 2.70 7.85
N TYR A 57 -13.03 1.59 7.23
CA TYR A 57 -14.41 1.38 6.78
C TYR A 57 -15.39 1.11 7.93
N HIS A 58 -14.91 0.50 9.02
CA HIS A 58 -15.70 0.22 10.22
C HIS A 58 -14.83 0.31 11.48
N ALA A 59 -15.43 0.61 12.62
CA ALA A 59 -14.74 0.79 13.91
C ALA A 59 -14.02 -0.48 14.45
N ASP A 60 -14.22 -1.64 13.81
CA ASP A 60 -13.58 -2.91 14.17
C ASP A 60 -12.65 -3.42 13.07
N SER A 61 -12.53 -2.70 11.96
CA SER A 61 -11.68 -3.08 10.83
C SER A 61 -10.30 -2.48 11.00
N ASP A 62 -9.32 -3.07 10.33
CA ASP A 62 -7.97 -2.51 10.26
C ASP A 62 -7.99 -1.18 9.50
N TRP A 63 -7.09 -0.28 9.86
CA TRP A 63 -6.84 0.91 9.06
C TRP A 63 -6.20 0.53 7.73
N ARG A 64 -6.53 1.26 6.67
CA ARG A 64 -5.96 1.08 5.34
C ARG A 64 -5.30 2.35 4.86
N LEU A 65 -4.04 2.26 4.43
CA LEU A 65 -3.27 3.36 3.91
C LEU A 65 -3.28 3.31 2.38
N PHE A 66 -3.78 4.36 1.76
CA PHE A 66 -3.86 4.51 0.31
C PHE A 66 -2.65 5.27 -0.20
N LEU A 67 -1.90 4.65 -1.10
CA LEU A 67 -0.67 5.16 -1.69
C LEU A 67 -0.82 5.25 -3.20
N ILE A 68 -0.26 6.30 -3.79
CA ILE A 68 -0.10 6.43 -5.23
C ILE A 68 1.18 5.67 -5.59
N SER A 69 1.05 4.50 -6.19
CA SER A 69 2.20 3.68 -6.61
C SER A 69 2.66 3.97 -8.04
N GLY A 70 1.86 4.71 -8.81
CA GLY A 70 2.25 5.18 -10.13
C GLY A 70 1.35 6.29 -10.65
N SER A 71 1.95 7.19 -11.40
CA SER A 71 1.28 8.32 -12.03
C SER A 71 1.85 8.63 -13.41
N LYS A 72 1.11 9.36 -14.24
CA LYS A 72 1.54 9.79 -15.57
C LYS A 72 1.53 11.32 -15.66
N PRO A 73 2.55 11.96 -16.25
CA PRO A 73 2.51 13.39 -16.53
C PRO A 73 1.39 13.68 -17.53
N VAL A 74 0.65 14.76 -17.30
CA VAL A 74 -0.42 15.20 -18.21
C VAL A 74 -0.13 16.58 -18.78
N GLY A 75 0.53 17.44 -18.02
CA GLY A 75 0.96 18.74 -18.48
C GLY A 75 1.73 19.50 -17.42
N ILE A 76 2.15 20.70 -17.79
CA ILE A 76 2.82 21.64 -16.91
C ILE A 76 1.98 22.91 -16.91
N LEU A 77 1.62 23.40 -15.74
CA LEU A 77 0.91 24.66 -15.59
C LEU A 77 1.84 25.85 -15.91
N PRO A 78 1.30 27.05 -16.22
CA PRO A 78 2.12 28.22 -16.54
C PRO A 78 3.08 28.66 -15.42
N ASP A 79 2.80 28.26 -14.18
CA ASP A 79 3.66 28.47 -12.99
C ASP A 79 4.78 27.42 -12.86
N GLY A 80 4.89 26.48 -13.80
CA GLY A 80 5.89 25.43 -13.82
C GLY A 80 5.49 24.17 -13.05
N LEU A 81 4.32 24.12 -12.39
CA LEU A 81 3.90 22.93 -11.65
C LEU A 81 3.51 21.80 -12.59
N GLU A 82 4.09 20.61 -12.35
CA GLU A 82 3.76 19.42 -13.13
C GLU A 82 2.45 18.80 -12.63
N VAL A 83 1.48 18.68 -13.52
CA VAL A 83 0.21 18.02 -13.28
C VAL A 83 0.33 16.55 -13.64
N ARG A 84 0.07 15.68 -12.67
CA ARG A 84 0.17 14.23 -12.85
C ARG A 84 -1.17 13.57 -12.58
N ARG A 85 -1.53 12.62 -13.44
CA ARG A 85 -2.69 11.75 -13.29
C ARG A 85 -2.33 10.51 -12.49
N ILE A 86 -3.16 10.14 -11.52
CA ILE A 86 -3.03 8.86 -10.81
C ILE A 86 -3.27 7.71 -11.79
N SER A 87 -2.33 6.76 -11.88
CA SER A 87 -2.45 5.60 -12.77
C SER A 87 -2.47 4.27 -12.03
N ARG A 88 -1.88 4.21 -10.83
CA ARG A 88 -1.84 3.03 -9.98
C ARG A 88 -1.91 3.42 -8.52
N ILE A 89 -2.66 2.62 -7.78
CA ILE A 89 -2.90 2.78 -6.34
C ILE A 89 -2.54 1.48 -5.68
N THR A 90 -1.90 1.59 -4.52
CA THR A 90 -1.56 0.48 -3.66
C THR A 90 -2.17 0.76 -2.29
N VAL A 91 -2.89 -0.23 -1.77
CA VAL A 91 -3.51 -0.14 -0.45
C VAL A 91 -2.75 -1.04 0.52
N LEU A 92 -2.33 -0.49 1.66
CA LEU A 92 -1.71 -1.25 2.74
C LEU A 92 -2.68 -1.39 3.89
N VAL A 93 -2.86 -2.61 4.36
CA VAL A 93 -3.57 -2.86 5.62
C VAL A 93 -2.60 -2.62 6.76
N LEU A 94 -2.97 -1.73 7.68
CA LEU A 94 -2.19 -1.43 8.88
C LEU A 94 -2.49 -2.51 9.91
N ASN A 95 -1.70 -3.58 9.85
CA ASN A 95 -1.62 -4.64 10.84
C ASN A 95 -0.21 -5.23 10.86
N THR A 96 0.05 -6.19 11.73
CA THR A 96 1.37 -6.85 11.89
C THR A 96 1.59 -8.02 10.93
N SER A 97 0.67 -8.29 10.01
CA SER A 97 0.83 -9.39 9.04
C SER A 97 1.88 -9.03 7.98
N PRO A 98 2.64 -10.00 7.45
CA PRO A 98 3.68 -9.71 6.47
C PRO A 98 3.08 -9.12 5.20
N THR A 99 3.66 -8.01 4.72
CA THR A 99 3.12 -7.31 3.55
C THR A 99 3.29 -8.17 2.29
N VAL A 100 2.18 -8.37 1.57
CA VAL A 100 2.14 -9.05 0.26
C VAL A 100 2.96 -8.26 -0.77
N ASP A 101 3.40 -8.91 -1.86
CA ASP A 101 4.15 -8.22 -2.92
C ASP A 101 3.31 -7.14 -3.61
N LEU A 102 3.69 -5.89 -3.38
CA LEU A 102 2.96 -4.68 -3.81
C LEU A 102 3.28 -4.26 -5.26
N ASN A 103 4.12 -5.01 -5.98
CA ASN A 103 4.60 -4.70 -7.34
C ASN A 103 5.10 -3.26 -7.52
N LEU A 104 5.76 -2.71 -6.49
CA LEU A 104 6.33 -1.37 -6.53
C LEU A 104 7.62 -1.34 -7.33
N THR A 105 7.94 -0.16 -7.87
CA THR A 105 9.23 0.04 -8.54
C THR A 105 10.36 0.02 -7.50
N PRO A 106 11.52 -0.59 -7.80
CA PRO A 106 12.59 -0.73 -6.83
C PRO A 106 13.17 0.64 -6.43
N CYS A 107 13.50 0.79 -5.14
CA CYS A 107 14.16 2.00 -4.64
C CYS A 107 15.56 2.15 -5.26
N THR A 108 15.85 3.32 -5.84
CA THR A 108 17.16 3.64 -6.46
C THR A 108 18.16 4.19 -5.44
N ARG A 109 17.69 4.61 -4.26
CA ARG A 109 18.57 5.03 -3.17
C ARG A 109 19.31 3.81 -2.62
N SER A 110 20.60 4.00 -2.33
CA SER A 110 21.37 3.07 -1.52
C SER A 110 20.99 3.37 -0.07
N HIS A 111 20.20 2.49 0.53
CA HIS A 111 20.06 2.46 1.98
C HIS A 111 21.10 1.45 2.46
N PRO A 112 22.29 1.88 2.92
CA PRO A 112 23.41 0.97 3.19
C PRO A 112 23.09 -0.11 4.23
N GLU A 113 22.09 0.10 5.08
CA GLU A 113 21.73 -0.80 6.19
C GLU A 113 20.33 -1.42 6.04
N ILE A 114 19.58 -1.10 4.98
CA ILE A 114 18.19 -1.56 4.81
C ILE A 114 18.11 -2.57 3.68
N PRO A 115 17.78 -3.84 3.95
CA PRO A 115 17.56 -4.82 2.90
C PRO A 115 16.42 -4.38 1.98
N LYS A 116 16.65 -4.48 0.66
CA LYS A 116 15.60 -4.31 -0.34
C LYS A 116 14.82 -5.61 -0.43
N LYS A 117 13.48 -5.53 -0.47
CA LYS A 117 12.67 -6.72 -0.77
C LYS A 117 13.01 -7.16 -2.18
N VAL A 118 13.71 -8.30 -2.29
CA VAL A 118 14.04 -8.89 -3.59
C VAL A 118 12.72 -9.41 -4.18
N SER A 119 12.22 -8.73 -5.22
CA SER A 119 11.18 -9.28 -6.06
C SER A 119 11.73 -10.57 -6.67
N LYS A 120 11.29 -11.73 -6.18
CA LYS A 120 11.63 -12.98 -6.85
C LYS A 120 11.08 -12.89 -8.27
N PRO A 121 11.87 -13.18 -9.32
CA PRO A 121 11.30 -13.28 -10.65
C PRO A 121 10.23 -14.38 -10.61
N THR A 122 9.03 -14.05 -11.06
CA THR A 122 7.98 -15.04 -11.31
C THR A 122 8.52 -15.99 -12.38
N VAL A 123 9.12 -17.09 -11.94
CA VAL A 123 9.45 -18.21 -12.82
C VAL A 123 8.12 -18.77 -13.31
N GLN A 124 8.00 -18.79 -14.62
CA GLN A 124 6.88 -19.31 -15.39
C GLN A 124 6.47 -20.71 -14.94
N ASP A 125 5.16 -20.95 -15.06
CA ASP A 125 4.44 -22.21 -15.07
C ASP A 125 5.26 -23.50 -14.85
N ILE A 126 5.12 -24.04 -13.63
CA ILE A 126 5.29 -25.47 -13.38
C ILE A 126 3.88 -26.01 -13.10
N PRO A 127 3.33 -26.92 -13.92
CA PRO A 127 1.97 -27.42 -13.74
C PRO A 127 1.94 -28.37 -12.54
N GLN A 128 1.68 -27.83 -11.35
CA GLN A 128 1.49 -28.64 -10.15
C GLN A 128 0.09 -29.29 -10.16
N ARG A 129 0.06 -30.51 -10.69
CA ARG A 129 -0.68 -31.70 -10.23
C ARG A 129 -2.16 -31.48 -9.82
N PRO A 130 -3.15 -31.95 -10.63
CA PRO A 130 -4.58 -31.74 -10.39
C PRO A 130 -5.24 -32.57 -9.26
N PHE A 131 -4.49 -33.26 -8.40
CA PHE A 131 -5.06 -34.34 -7.57
C PHE A 131 -5.39 -33.97 -6.10
N MET A 132 -5.06 -32.76 -5.61
CA MET A 132 -5.41 -32.36 -4.23
C MET A 132 -6.72 -31.57 -4.10
N LYS A 133 -7.39 -31.24 -5.21
CA LYS A 133 -8.66 -30.48 -5.18
C LYS A 133 -9.91 -31.32 -4.90
N LEU A 134 -9.80 -32.65 -4.76
CA LEU A 134 -10.97 -33.52 -4.56
C LEU A 134 -11.29 -33.83 -3.10
N MET A 135 -10.36 -33.64 -2.15
CA MET A 135 -10.56 -34.02 -0.74
C MET A 135 -10.92 -32.85 0.20
N GLN A 136 -10.90 -31.60 -0.27
CA GLN A 136 -11.29 -30.43 0.55
C GLN A 136 -12.76 -30.00 0.37
N ARG A 137 -13.52 -30.68 -0.49
CA ARG A 137 -14.90 -30.26 -0.81
C ARG A 137 -15.94 -30.64 0.27
N ASN A 138 -15.59 -31.52 1.21
CA ASN A 138 -16.54 -32.08 2.18
C ASN A 138 -16.29 -31.68 3.65
N VAL A 139 -15.32 -30.81 3.93
CA VAL A 139 -15.20 -30.20 5.27
C VAL A 139 -15.89 -28.84 5.22
N ILE A 140 -17.22 -28.85 5.34
CA ILE A 140 -17.95 -27.64 5.72
C ILE A 140 -17.47 -27.31 7.13
N SER A 141 -16.64 -26.28 7.27
CA SER A 141 -16.27 -25.75 8.59
C SER A 141 -17.56 -25.49 9.37
N THR A 142 -17.64 -26.07 10.56
CA THR A 142 -18.81 -26.03 11.46
C THR A 142 -19.28 -24.60 11.80
N ASP A 143 -18.45 -23.61 11.50
CA ASP A 143 -18.68 -22.17 11.73
C ASP A 143 -19.67 -21.50 10.74
N THR A 144 -20.01 -22.16 9.62
CA THR A 144 -20.96 -21.61 8.61
C THR A 144 -22.40 -21.49 9.11
N ARG A 145 -22.75 -22.15 10.23
CA ARG A 145 -24.07 -22.05 10.88
C ARG A 145 -24.17 -20.90 11.90
N ASN A 146 -23.05 -20.26 12.26
CA ASN A 146 -23.05 -19.17 13.23
C ASN A 146 -23.56 -17.85 12.60
N PRO A 147 -24.57 -17.17 13.18
CA PRO A 147 -25.02 -15.87 12.68
C PRO A 147 -23.90 -14.82 12.67
N ARG A 148 -22.93 -14.89 13.59
CA ARG A 148 -21.76 -13.99 13.62
C ARG A 148 -20.88 -14.14 12.39
N TRP A 149 -20.68 -15.37 11.91
CA TRP A 149 -19.88 -15.64 10.70
C TRP A 149 -20.54 -15.01 9.46
N ARG A 150 -21.86 -15.05 9.34
CA ARG A 150 -22.59 -14.40 8.23
C ARG A 150 -22.44 -12.88 8.27
N ILE A 151 -22.45 -12.28 9.46
CA ILE A 151 -22.26 -10.84 9.64
C ILE A 151 -20.84 -10.43 9.25
N LEU A 152 -19.82 -11.13 9.77
CA LEU A 152 -18.42 -10.91 9.42
C LEU A 152 -18.17 -11.01 7.92
N LYS A 153 -18.70 -12.06 7.29
CA LYS A 153 -18.54 -12.28 5.84
C LYS A 153 -19.25 -11.21 4.99
N ARG A 154 -20.41 -10.71 5.43
CA ARG A 154 -21.09 -9.59 4.76
C ARG A 154 -20.30 -8.29 4.91
N ARG A 155 -19.70 -8.07 6.08
CA ARG A 155 -18.84 -6.91 6.35
C ARG A 155 -17.61 -6.92 5.46
N GLU A 156 -16.89 -8.04 5.40
CA GLU A 156 -15.71 -8.20 4.53
C GLU A 156 -16.03 -7.90 3.06
N LYS A 157 -17.16 -8.40 2.55
CA LYS A 157 -17.64 -8.10 1.20
C LYS A 157 -17.95 -6.62 0.98
N TYR A 158 -18.51 -5.96 2.00
CA TYR A 158 -18.79 -4.53 1.92
C TYR A 158 -17.48 -3.73 1.88
N GLU A 159 -16.52 -4.07 2.74
CA GLU A 159 -15.20 -3.43 2.75
C GLU A 159 -14.46 -3.61 1.43
N GLN A 160 -14.47 -4.82 0.86
CA GLN A 160 -13.90 -5.08 -0.47
C GLN A 160 -14.55 -4.22 -1.54
N ARG A 161 -15.89 -4.12 -1.55
CA ARG A 161 -16.58 -3.29 -2.54
C ARG A 161 -16.22 -1.82 -2.40
N VAL A 162 -16.21 -1.28 -1.18
CA VAL A 162 -15.84 0.12 -0.96
C VAL A 162 -14.40 0.38 -1.41
N GLU A 163 -13.48 -0.54 -1.12
CA GLU A 163 -12.09 -0.43 -1.57
C GLU A 163 -11.95 -0.46 -3.09
N GLU A 164 -12.61 -1.41 -3.75
CA GLU A 164 -12.62 -1.53 -5.21
C GLU A 164 -13.19 -0.27 -5.86
N GLU A 165 -14.31 0.24 -5.36
CA GLU A 165 -14.92 1.48 -5.87
C GLU A 165 -13.98 2.69 -5.68
N LEU A 166 -13.31 2.81 -4.53
CA LEU A 166 -12.34 3.90 -4.31
C LEU A 166 -11.15 3.79 -5.26
N ILE A 167 -10.61 2.58 -5.47
CA ILE A 167 -9.51 2.36 -6.40
C ILE A 167 -9.95 2.69 -7.83
N ASN A 168 -11.12 2.20 -8.25
CA ASN A 168 -11.68 2.45 -9.58
C ASN A 168 -11.94 3.93 -9.81
N MET A 169 -12.54 4.62 -8.83
CA MET A 169 -12.78 6.06 -8.89
C MET A 169 -11.46 6.82 -9.08
N LEU A 170 -10.45 6.52 -8.26
CA LEU A 170 -9.17 7.23 -8.30
C LEU A 170 -8.30 6.88 -9.53
N GLN A 171 -8.54 5.74 -10.18
CA GLN A 171 -7.87 5.31 -11.42
C GLN A 171 -8.70 5.55 -12.69
N SER A 172 -9.94 6.03 -12.56
CA SER A 172 -10.87 6.19 -13.67
C SER A 172 -10.27 7.08 -14.76
N GLU A 173 -10.40 6.64 -16.01
CA GLU A 173 -9.94 7.46 -17.15
C GLU A 173 -10.90 8.61 -17.44
N ASP A 174 -12.19 8.43 -17.16
CA ASP A 174 -13.24 9.43 -17.43
C ASP A 174 -13.24 10.56 -16.38
N ASP A 175 -13.04 10.22 -15.10
CA ASP A 175 -12.98 11.15 -13.96
C ASP A 175 -11.59 11.13 -13.31
N SER A 176 -10.56 11.37 -14.13
CA SER A 176 -9.17 11.27 -13.72
C SER A 176 -8.84 12.22 -12.56
N TYR A 177 -8.28 11.67 -11.47
CA TYR A 177 -7.78 12.47 -10.35
C TYR A 177 -6.35 12.94 -10.64
N PHE A 178 -6.15 14.25 -10.52
CA PHE A 178 -4.88 14.91 -10.73
C PHE A 178 -4.31 15.40 -9.41
N TYR A 179 -2.99 15.37 -9.31
CA TYR A 179 -2.26 16.02 -8.24
C TYR A 179 -1.07 16.76 -8.81
N PHE A 180 -0.64 17.80 -8.10
CA PHE A 180 0.54 18.57 -8.45
C PHE A 180 1.75 17.92 -7.81
N LEU A 181 2.77 17.67 -8.61
CA LEU A 181 4.09 17.41 -8.06
C LEU A 181 4.74 18.78 -7.87
N PRO A 182 5.06 19.20 -6.63
CA PRO A 182 5.86 20.40 -6.46
C PRO A 182 7.18 20.14 -7.17
N VAL A 183 7.44 20.91 -8.23
CA VAL A 183 8.78 21.03 -8.78
C VAL A 183 9.65 21.46 -7.61
N VAL A 184 10.83 20.85 -7.49
CA VAL A 184 11.86 21.20 -6.52
C VAL A 184 12.26 22.66 -6.79
N GLY A 185 11.44 23.59 -6.33
CA GLY A 185 11.78 24.97 -6.08
C GLY A 185 12.27 24.99 -4.65
N ASP A 186 13.53 25.34 -4.51
CA ASP A 186 14.26 25.51 -3.26
C ASP A 186 13.34 25.93 -2.11
N LEU A 187 13.25 25.07 -1.10
CA LEU A 187 12.98 25.51 0.27
C LEU A 187 14.19 26.35 0.69
N LEU A 188 14.16 27.64 0.33
CA LEU A 188 14.95 28.70 0.95
C LEU A 188 14.42 28.97 2.37
#